data_AF-A0A1Y5ZSJ3-F1
#
_entry.id   AF-A0A1Y5ZSJ3-F1
#
_cell.length_a   1.000
_cell.length_b   1.000
_cell.length_c   1.000
_cell.angle_alpha   90.00
_cell.angle_beta   90.00
_cell.angle_gamma   90.00
#
_symmetry.space_group_name_H-M   'P 1'
#
loop_
_entity.id
_entity.type
_entity.pdbx_description
1 polymer ?
#
loop_
_entity_poly.entity_id
_entity_poly.type
_entity_poly.pdbx_seq_one_letter_code
_entity_poly.pdbx_strand_id
1 'polypeptide(L)'
;MPTYNKLIRNKIPQIIKSNGKTPTTRILPEDEYIKEICKKTQEELTEYIEAKTKPDKLEELSDLLELINALAEHEGTTIEEINSIRKKKAEERGGFSDRVFLIEVTDN
;
A
#
# COMPACT_ATOMS: atom_id res chain seq x y z
N MET A 1 -24.12 3.04 15.09
CA MET A 1 -22.66 3.19 15.13
C MET A 1 -22.10 2.72 13.79
N PRO A 2 -21.17 3.44 13.15
CA PRO A 2 -20.55 2.96 11.92
C PRO A 2 -19.72 1.70 12.19
N THR A 3 -19.80 0.73 11.29
CA THR A 3 -18.98 -0.49 11.30
C THR A 3 -17.99 -0.38 10.15
N TYR A 4 -16.69 -0.49 10.43
CA TYR A 4 -15.63 -0.20 9.45
C TYR A 4 -15.00 -1.44 8.81
N ASN A 5 -14.74 -2.51 9.56
CA ASN A 5 -14.17 -3.78 9.08
C ASN A 5 -12.98 -3.60 8.10
N LYS A 6 -11.94 -2.91 8.59
CA LYS A 6 -10.72 -2.65 7.82
C LYS A 6 -9.46 -2.83 8.66
N LEU A 7 -8.36 -3.17 7.99
CA LEU A 7 -7.03 -3.18 8.58
C LEU A 7 -6.62 -1.74 8.95
N ILE A 8 -6.02 -1.57 10.12
CA ILE A 8 -5.57 -0.28 10.65
C ILE A 8 -4.13 -0.40 11.15
N ARG A 9 -3.40 0.71 11.15
CA ARG A 9 -2.09 0.78 11.82
C ARG A 9 -2.23 0.46 13.31
N ASN A 10 -1.23 -0.20 13.88
CA ASN A 10 -1.25 -0.75 15.25
C ASN A 10 -1.48 0.28 16.36
N LYS A 11 -1.18 1.57 16.12
CA LYS A 11 -1.38 2.69 17.07
C LYS A 11 -2.76 3.37 16.97
N ILE A 12 -3.54 3.06 15.95
CA ILE A 12 -4.87 3.67 15.74
C ILE A 12 -5.83 3.39 16.91
N PRO A 13 -5.89 2.18 17.51
CA PRO A 13 -6.75 1.94 18.67
C PRO A 13 -6.46 2.87 19.86
N GLN A 14 -5.20 3.20 20.11
CA GLN A 14 -4.77 4.09 21.19
C GLN A 14 -5.17 5.54 20.88
N ILE A 15 -5.04 5.96 19.63
CA ILE A 15 -5.49 7.29 19.17
C ILE A 15 -7.02 7.43 19.29
N ILE A 16 -7.78 6.39 18.95
CA ILE A 16 -9.25 6.39 19.12
C ILE A 16 -9.61 6.54 20.61
N LYS A 17 -8.91 5.82 21.49
CA LYS A 17 -9.09 5.92 22.95
C LYS A 17 -8.74 7.30 23.49
N SER A 18 -7.64 7.91 23.06
CA SER A 18 -7.27 9.27 23.48
C SER A 18 -8.28 10.33 23.04
N ASN A 19 -9.01 10.07 21.96
CA ASN A 19 -10.10 10.91 21.47
C ASN A 19 -11.46 10.64 22.17
N GLY A 20 -11.46 9.93 23.30
CA GLY A 20 -12.65 9.66 24.10
C GLY A 20 -13.61 8.62 23.51
N LYS A 21 -13.18 7.86 22.50
CA LYS A 21 -13.97 6.80 21.84
C LYS A 21 -13.45 5.41 22.25
N THR A 22 -14.31 4.40 22.18
CA THR A 22 -13.92 3.01 22.50
C THR A 22 -13.85 2.18 21.21
N PRO A 23 -12.67 1.78 20.74
CA PRO A 23 -12.55 0.89 19.58
C PRO A 23 -12.78 -0.57 20.00
N THR A 24 -13.38 -1.36 19.12
CA THR A 24 -13.39 -2.82 19.19
C THR A 24 -12.43 -3.36 18.12
N THR A 25 -11.45 -4.16 18.52
CA THR A 25 -10.41 -4.68 17.63
C THR A 25 -10.11 -6.13 17.94
N ARG A 26 -9.59 -6.86 16.95
CA ARG A 26 -9.02 -8.21 17.10
C ARG A 26 -7.70 -8.29 16.33
N ILE A 27 -6.82 -9.19 16.76
CA ILE A 27 -5.63 -9.53 15.98
C ILE A 27 -6.05 -10.55 14.93
N LEU A 28 -5.61 -10.34 13.69
CA LEU A 28 -5.90 -11.25 12.59
C LEU A 28 -4.91 -12.43 12.62
N PRO A 29 -5.36 -13.68 12.37
CA PRO A 29 -4.46 -14.76 12.00
C PRO A 29 -3.81 -14.44 10.64
N GLU A 30 -2.69 -15.09 10.34
CA GLU A 30 -1.85 -14.77 9.17
C GLU A 30 -2.61 -14.86 7.84
N ASP A 31 -3.46 -15.86 7.67
CA ASP A 31 -4.25 -16.09 6.45
C ASP A 31 -5.34 -15.04 6.22
N GLU A 32 -5.91 -14.49 7.29
CA GLU A 32 -6.82 -13.35 7.23
C GLU A 32 -6.07 -12.03 7.07
N TYR A 33 -4.91 -11.91 7.70
CA TYR A 33 -4.06 -10.72 7.62
C TYR A 33 -3.62 -10.45 6.19
N ILE A 34 -3.14 -11.45 5.46
CA ILE A 34 -2.73 -11.27 4.06
C ILE A 34 -3.90 -10.91 3.14
N LYS A 35 -5.12 -11.38 3.44
CA LYS A 35 -6.32 -10.97 2.68
C LYS A 35 -6.64 -9.50 2.93
N GLU A 36 -6.63 -9.08 4.20
CA GLU A 36 -6.93 -7.71 4.57
C GLU A 36 -5.81 -6.73 4.17
N ILE A 37 -4.54 -7.14 4.12
CA ILE A 37 -3.47 -6.28 3.63
C ILE A 37 -3.59 -6.01 2.13
N CYS A 38 -3.90 -7.04 1.33
CA CYS A 38 -4.15 -6.87 -0.11
C CYS A 38 -5.35 -5.95 -0.37
N LYS A 39 -6.42 -6.12 0.40
CA LYS A 39 -7.59 -5.24 0.35
C LYS A 39 -7.24 -3.81 0.75
N LYS A 40 -6.44 -3.62 1.80
CA LYS A 40 -5.98 -2.30 2.24
C LYS A 40 -5.10 -1.62 1.16
N THR A 41 -4.24 -2.37 0.46
CA THR A 41 -3.46 -1.84 -0.67
C THR A 41 -4.35 -1.32 -1.80
N GLN A 42 -5.48 -1.99 -2.07
CA GLN A 42 -6.45 -1.49 -3.05
C GLN A 42 -7.20 -0.24 -2.54
N GLU A 43 -7.52 -0.18 -1.24
CA GLU A 43 -8.09 1.00 -0.58
C GLU A 43 -7.16 2.21 -0.76
N GLU A 44 -5.91 2.15 -0.32
CA GLU A 44 -5.01 3.33 -0.36
C GLU A 44 -4.66 3.73 -1.81
N LEU A 45 -4.58 2.77 -2.74
CA LEU A 45 -4.39 3.09 -4.16
C LEU A 45 -5.59 3.85 -4.73
N THR A 46 -6.80 3.45 -4.34
CA THR A 46 -8.03 4.14 -4.74
C THR A 46 -8.07 5.53 -4.11
N GLU A 47 -7.73 5.66 -2.83
CA GLU A 47 -7.63 6.95 -2.14
C GLU A 47 -6.60 7.87 -2.82
N TYR A 48 -5.43 7.35 -3.25
CA TYR A 48 -4.45 8.13 -4.03
C TYR A 48 -5.00 8.65 -5.37
N ILE A 49 -5.75 7.80 -6.08
CA ILE A 49 -6.39 8.17 -7.36
C ILE A 49 -7.45 9.25 -7.15
N GLU A 50 -8.22 9.15 -6.06
CA GLU A 50 -9.32 10.06 -5.75
C GLU A 50 -8.85 11.37 -5.11
N ALA A 51 -7.71 11.37 -4.42
CA ALA A 51 -7.12 12.49 -3.72
C ALA A 51 -6.99 13.75 -4.59
N LYS A 52 -7.47 14.88 -4.06
CA LYS A 52 -7.50 16.16 -4.80
C LYS A 52 -6.32 17.05 -4.48
N THR A 53 -5.75 16.94 -3.28
CA THR A 53 -4.65 17.80 -2.84
C THR A 53 -3.32 17.05 -2.85
N LYS A 54 -2.22 17.81 -2.92
CA LYS A 54 -0.87 17.23 -2.82
C LYS A 54 -0.63 16.57 -1.44
N PRO A 55 -1.00 17.19 -0.30
CA PRO A 55 -0.87 16.53 1.00
C PRO A 55 -1.53 15.16 1.06
N ASP A 56 -2.81 15.07 0.66
CA ASP A 56 -3.54 13.79 0.68
C ASP A 56 -2.82 12.75 -0.20
N LYS A 57 -2.41 13.12 -1.42
CA LYS A 57 -1.65 12.21 -2.29
C LYS A 57 -0.36 11.70 -1.67
N LEU A 58 0.35 12.54 -0.91
CA LEU A 58 1.58 12.13 -0.24
C LEU A 58 1.31 11.21 0.95
N GLU A 59 0.19 11.40 1.64
CA GLU A 59 -0.29 10.50 2.71
C GLU A 59 -0.56 9.11 2.13
N GLU A 60 -1.35 9.01 1.06
CA GLU A 60 -1.68 7.72 0.44
C GLU A 60 -0.45 7.01 -0.16
N LEU A 61 0.48 7.75 -0.76
CA LEU A 61 1.75 7.17 -1.21
C LEU A 61 2.59 6.62 -0.05
N SER A 62 2.50 7.23 1.12
CA SER A 62 3.21 6.76 2.32
C SER A 62 2.57 5.51 2.91
N ASP A 63 1.24 5.41 2.87
CA ASP A 63 0.52 4.20 3.30
C ASP A 63 0.74 3.04 2.32
N LEU A 64 0.74 3.31 1.01
CA LEU A 64 1.14 2.31 0.01
C LEU A 64 2.56 1.78 0.22
N LEU A 65 3.52 2.65 0.59
CA LEU A 65 4.88 2.23 0.89
C LEU A 65 4.94 1.33 2.14
N GLU A 66 4.19 1.67 3.19
CA GLU A 66 4.07 0.82 4.39
C GLU A 66 3.51 -0.57 4.05
N LEU A 67 2.47 -0.63 3.21
CA LEU A 67 1.86 -1.89 2.80
C LEU A 67 2.80 -2.74 1.94
N ILE A 68 3.62 -2.11 1.08
CA ILE A 68 4.68 -2.81 0.34
C ILE A 68 5.73 -3.40 1.29
N ASN A 69 6.12 -2.69 2.36
CA ASN A 69 7.04 -3.22 3.37
C ASN A 69 6.46 -4.48 4.03
N ALA A 70 5.22 -4.40 4.49
CA ALA A 70 4.57 -5.52 5.16
C ALA A 70 4.33 -6.72 4.23
N LEU A 71 4.04 -6.48 2.95
CA LEU A 71 3.98 -7.54 1.93
C LEU A 71 5.36 -8.17 1.68
N ALA A 72 6.43 -7.36 1.62
CA ALA A 72 7.79 -7.89 1.48
C ALA A 72 8.16 -8.81 2.66
N GLU A 73 7.84 -8.40 3.90
CA GLU A 73 8.04 -9.22 5.10
C GLU A 73 7.24 -10.53 5.03
N HIS A 74 5.99 -10.49 4.56
CA HIS A 74 5.16 -11.69 4.38
C HIS A 74 5.77 -12.67 3.36
N GLU A 75 6.34 -12.16 2.27
CA GLU A 75 7.04 -12.97 1.25
C GLU A 75 8.42 -13.48 1.72
N GLY A 76 8.81 -13.19 2.97
CA GLY A 76 10.09 -13.62 3.54
C GLY A 76 11.31 -12.85 3.01
N THR A 77 11.09 -11.63 2.51
CA THR A 77 12.13 -10.75 1.96
C THR A 77 12.12 -9.38 2.66
N THR A 78 12.97 -8.45 2.21
CA THR A 78 13.06 -7.09 2.74
C THR A 78 12.81 -6.05 1.67
N ILE A 79 12.49 -4.83 2.09
CA ILE A 79 12.33 -3.71 1.16
C ILE A 79 13.63 -3.36 0.40
N GLU A 80 14.80 -3.66 0.97
CA GLU A 80 16.09 -3.52 0.30
C GLU A 80 16.22 -4.47 -0.88
N GLU A 81 15.78 -5.72 -0.73
CA GLU A 81 15.79 -6.71 -1.81
C GLU A 81 14.77 -6.34 -2.90
N ILE A 82 13.55 -5.93 -2.52
CA ILE A 82 12.56 -5.37 -3.47
C ILE A 82 13.15 -4.18 -4.23
N ASN A 83 13.88 -3.29 -3.56
CA ASN A 83 14.54 -2.15 -4.19
C ASN A 83 15.69 -2.58 -5.12
N SER A 84 16.43 -3.63 -4.79
CA SER A 84 17.46 -4.20 -5.66
C SER A 84 16.84 -4.72 -6.96
N ILE A 85 15.74 -5.48 -6.86
CA ILE A 85 14.98 -5.97 -8.01
C ILE A 85 14.45 -4.80 -8.84
N ARG A 86 13.91 -3.76 -8.21
CA ARG A 86 13.43 -2.54 -8.88
C ARG A 86 14.54 -1.83 -9.65
N LYS A 87 15.73 -1.67 -9.06
CA LYS A 87 16.90 -1.04 -9.71
C LYS A 87 17.38 -1.85 -10.91
N LYS A 88 17.52 -3.17 -10.76
CA LYS A 88 17.88 -4.07 -11.87
C LYS A 88 16.89 -3.96 -13.04
N LYS A 89 15.58 -3.94 -12.77
CA LYS A 89 14.57 -3.71 -13.81
C LYS A 89 14.71 -2.35 -14.49
N ALA A 90 15.04 -1.30 -13.73
CA ALA A 90 15.25 0.03 -14.28
C ALA A 90 16.51 0.12 -15.16
N GLU A 91 17.56 -0.60 -14.82
CA GLU A 91 18.78 -0.73 -15.64
C GLU A 91 18.51 -1.52 -16.92
N GLU A 92 17.78 -2.63 -16.83
CA GLU A 92 17.48 -3.51 -17.97
C GLU A 92 16.41 -2.95 -18.92
N ARG A 93 15.42 -2.22 -18.40
CA ARG A 93 14.17 -1.88 -19.13
C ARG A 93 13.83 -0.39 -19.10
N GLY A 94 14.62 0.43 -18.42
CA GLY A 94 14.29 1.83 -18.15
C GLY A 94 13.26 2.01 -17.05
N GLY A 95 12.94 3.28 -16.77
CA GLY A 95 11.89 3.68 -15.82
C GLY A 95 10.69 4.30 -16.54
N PHE A 96 9.78 4.88 -15.76
CA PHE A 96 8.60 5.58 -16.29
C PHE A 96 8.84 7.08 -16.58
N SER A 97 10.09 7.55 -16.49
CA SER A 97 10.44 8.98 -16.66
C SER A 97 10.11 9.52 -18.05
N ASP A 98 10.26 8.68 -19.06
CA ASP A 98 10.14 9.06 -20.47
C ASP A 98 8.68 9.07 -20.94
N ARG A 99 7.74 8.67 -20.06
CA ARG A 99 6.29 8.69 -20.30
C ARG A 99 5.86 7.95 -21.58
N VAL A 100 6.59 6.90 -21.92
CA VAL A 100 6.31 6.07 -23.10
C VAL A 100 4.99 5.31 -22.88
N PHE A 101 4.05 5.51 -23.80
CA PHE A 101 2.78 4.78 -23.85
C PHE A 101 2.71 3.97 -25.14
N LEU A 102 2.55 2.66 -25.01
CA LEU A 102 2.45 1.76 -26.15
C LEU A 102 1.04 1.86 -26.77
N ILE A 103 0.95 2.21 -28.05
CA ILE A 103 -0.33 2.31 -28.79
C ILE A 103 -0.63 1.01 -29.53
N GLU A 104 0.31 0.54 -30.35
CA GLU A 104 0.17 -0.65 -31.17
C GLU A 104 1.53 -1.29 -31.43
N VAL A 105 1.51 -2.58 -31.76
CA VAL A 105 2.66 -3.34 -32.24
C VAL A 105 2.20 -4.04 -33.51
N THR A 106 2.90 -3.83 -34.62
CA THR A 106 2.67 -4.54 -35.87
C THR A 106 3.87 -5.40 -36.19
N ASP A 107 3.62 -6.56 -36.78
CA ASP A 107 4.68 -7.38 -37.37
C ASP A 107 5.27 -6.68 -38.60
N ASN A 108 6.56 -6.94 -38.88
CA ASN A 108 7.22 -6.44 -40.10
C ASN A 108 6.82 -7.24 -41.35
#